data_AF-A0A7S2LW84-F1
#
_entry.id   AF-A0A7S2LW84-F1
#
_cell.length_a   1.000
_cell.length_b   1.000
_cell.length_c   1.000
_cell.angle_alpha   90.00
_cell.angle_beta   90.00
_cell.angle_gamma   90.00
#
_symmetry.space_group_name_H-M   'P 1'
#
loop_
_entity.id
_entity.type
_entity.pdbx_description
1 polymer ?
#
loop_
_entity_poly.entity_id
_entity_poly.type
_entity_poly.pdbx_seq_one_letter_code
_entity_poly.pdbx_strand_id
1 'polypeptide(L)'
;CFGREDKLSTDLVSMIEDQNLDGVDIDYEYCYDVAGKQAGRCAQRSSLYTDEKAQLFLNSMTSLLRTKLDVLQASNGYSRGRYEITHAPMDTDLVPSNGHDSKYFDILHERRADLDFLMPQFYNGYTRAGLDGFDGTGSGSIKASTIYSSLANEMFDNEPNKVVFGHCISDCSGTGSNVNANQAVQIQQEIKDFNNGEFACNGGAFFWVATHDIGGAWSDQVVSEVSLSAGCSNSQTTSSTVTTTTTTTVTHAPSKAPTSPPNPEPTTFMPTSEPTSVPTTSPTTVEPTAVTPAPSSPPTPEPTTSVPTSEPTSPPTAEPTVVTPAPTKSPHSTPQPTAELVVSRENRCGQSELQARETCG
;
A
#
# COMPACT_ATOMS: atom_id res chain seq x y z
N CYS A 1 6.90 -8.84 16.99
CA CYS A 1 5.64 -8.96 16.21
C CYS A 1 5.50 -10.35 15.61
N PHE A 2 6.54 -10.88 14.97
CA PHE A 2 6.53 -12.23 14.40
C PHE A 2 6.22 -13.31 15.44
N GLY A 3 5.32 -14.23 15.10
CA GLY A 3 4.80 -15.27 15.99
C GLY A 3 3.74 -14.79 16.99
N ARG A 4 3.28 -13.55 16.89
CA ARG A 4 2.20 -12.96 17.73
C ARG A 4 1.09 -12.32 16.90
N GLU A 5 0.94 -12.74 15.65
CA GLU A 5 -0.02 -12.21 14.67
C GLU A 5 -1.45 -12.31 15.17
N ASP A 6 -1.82 -13.45 15.77
CA ASP A 6 -3.15 -13.63 16.35
C ASP A 6 -3.42 -12.64 17.49
N LYS A 7 -2.49 -12.50 18.44
CA LYS A 7 -2.65 -11.54 19.52
C LYS A 7 -2.70 -10.11 19.00
N LEU A 8 -1.80 -9.73 18.11
CA LEU A 8 -1.75 -8.37 17.56
C LEU A 8 -3.03 -8.03 16.80
N SER A 9 -3.53 -8.94 15.94
CA SER A 9 -4.79 -8.73 15.23
C SER A 9 -6.00 -8.62 16.18
N THR A 10 -6.03 -9.38 17.28
CA THR A 10 -7.07 -9.21 18.32
C THR A 10 -6.98 -7.82 18.98
N ASP A 11 -5.78 -7.41 19.36
CA ASP A 11 -5.56 -6.11 20.02
C ASP A 11 -5.95 -4.96 19.07
N LEU A 12 -5.63 -5.05 17.78
CA LEU A 12 -6.03 -4.04 16.76
C LEU A 12 -7.55 -4.00 16.55
N VAL A 13 -8.22 -5.14 16.46
CA VAL A 13 -9.69 -5.19 16.31
C VAL A 13 -10.39 -4.60 17.54
N SER A 14 -9.85 -4.84 18.74
CA SER A 14 -10.35 -4.21 19.96
C SER A 14 -10.20 -2.69 19.91
N MET A 15 -9.06 -2.18 19.42
CA MET A 15 -8.87 -0.73 19.23
C MET A 15 -9.86 -0.14 18.21
N ILE A 16 -10.17 -0.86 17.14
CA ILE A 16 -11.16 -0.43 16.13
C ILE A 16 -12.54 -0.30 16.76
N GLU A 17 -12.95 -1.27 17.57
CA GLU A 17 -14.22 -1.24 18.30
C GLU A 17 -14.23 -0.10 19.34
N ASP A 18 -13.23 -0.06 20.22
CA ASP A 18 -13.16 0.88 21.35
C ASP A 18 -13.11 2.35 20.89
N GLN A 19 -12.50 2.61 19.73
CA GLN A 19 -12.37 3.96 19.16
C GLN A 19 -13.37 4.24 18.04
N ASN A 20 -14.29 3.32 17.76
CA ASN A 20 -15.31 3.44 16.70
C ASN A 20 -14.71 3.76 15.31
N LEU A 21 -13.53 3.19 15.03
CA LEU A 21 -12.83 3.35 13.75
C LEU A 21 -13.53 2.55 12.65
N ASP A 22 -13.25 2.88 11.40
CA ASP A 22 -13.83 2.24 10.22
C ASP A 22 -13.00 1.10 9.64
N GLY A 23 -11.81 0.86 10.20
CA GLY A 23 -10.90 -0.15 9.67
C GLY A 23 -9.47 0.06 10.13
N VAL A 24 -8.56 -0.48 9.33
CA VAL A 24 -7.11 -0.40 9.55
C VAL A 24 -6.37 -0.29 8.22
N ASP A 25 -5.39 0.60 8.20
CA ASP A 25 -4.39 0.66 7.14
C ASP A 25 -3.07 0.03 7.60
N ILE A 26 -2.50 -0.82 6.76
CA ILE A 26 -1.21 -1.46 7.00
C ILE A 26 -0.16 -0.75 6.14
N ASP A 27 0.49 0.22 6.77
CA ASP A 27 1.67 0.90 6.25
C ASP A 27 2.96 0.19 6.71
N TYR A 28 3.08 -1.09 6.33
CA TYR A 28 4.24 -1.91 6.70
C TYR A 28 5.40 -1.67 5.74
N GLU A 29 6.13 -0.59 6.00
CA GLU A 29 7.25 -0.17 5.18
C GLU A 29 8.57 -0.84 5.58
N TYR A 30 9.41 -1.03 4.56
CA TYR A 30 10.79 -1.51 4.71
C TYR A 30 10.89 -2.93 5.29
N CYS A 31 11.98 -3.63 4.95
CA CYS A 31 12.32 -4.91 5.61
C CYS A 31 11.19 -5.97 5.53
N TYR A 32 10.79 -6.35 4.32
CA TYR A 32 9.88 -7.49 4.10
C TYR A 32 10.22 -8.30 2.84
N ASP A 33 10.93 -7.70 1.86
CA ASP A 33 11.35 -8.39 0.63
C ASP A 33 12.74 -9.03 0.72
N VAL A 34 13.10 -9.80 -0.32
CA VAL A 34 14.39 -10.46 -0.53
C VAL A 34 15.56 -9.49 -0.36
N ALA A 35 16.58 -9.92 0.40
CA ALA A 35 17.81 -9.17 0.61
C ALA A 35 18.41 -8.63 -0.71
N GLY A 36 18.70 -7.33 -0.73
CA GLY A 36 19.32 -6.65 -1.88
C GLY A 36 18.35 -6.09 -2.93
N LYS A 37 17.03 -6.33 -2.80
CA LYS A 37 15.99 -5.77 -3.69
C LYS A 37 15.12 -4.67 -3.05
N GLN A 38 15.35 -4.37 -1.77
CA GLN A 38 14.45 -3.57 -0.93
C GLN A 38 14.55 -2.06 -1.15
N ALA A 39 13.42 -1.37 -1.07
CA ALA A 39 13.37 -0.04 -0.47
C ALA A 39 13.82 -0.12 1.01
N GLY A 40 14.73 0.75 1.43
CA GLY A 40 15.16 0.84 2.85
C GLY A 40 16.41 0.07 3.26
N ARG A 41 17.02 -0.75 2.38
CA ARG A 41 18.34 -1.40 2.62
C ARG A 41 18.45 -2.09 3.99
N CYS A 42 17.56 -3.03 4.28
CA CYS A 42 17.52 -3.68 5.59
C CYS A 42 18.67 -4.67 5.75
N ALA A 43 19.80 -4.16 6.23
CA ALA A 43 21.02 -4.94 6.42
C ALA A 43 20.94 -5.93 7.60
N GLN A 44 20.00 -5.72 8.53
CA GLN A 44 19.91 -6.51 9.75
C GLN A 44 19.05 -7.75 9.52
N ARG A 45 19.70 -8.91 9.33
CA ARG A 45 19.10 -10.23 9.51
C ARG A 45 19.53 -10.77 10.86
N SER A 46 18.56 -11.27 11.63
CA SER A 46 18.82 -11.82 12.96
C SER A 46 17.99 -13.08 13.17
N SER A 47 18.21 -13.80 14.28
CA SER A 47 17.31 -14.90 14.66
C SER A 47 15.87 -14.43 14.87
N LEU A 48 15.67 -13.15 15.22
CA LEU A 48 14.37 -12.54 15.43
C LEU A 48 13.74 -12.00 14.15
N TYR A 49 14.51 -11.78 13.08
CA TYR A 49 14.02 -11.21 11.81
C TYR A 49 14.61 -11.94 10.60
N THR A 50 13.73 -12.43 9.72
CA THR A 50 14.05 -12.87 8.35
C THR A 50 12.98 -12.36 7.40
N ASP A 51 13.26 -12.36 6.11
CA ASP A 51 12.29 -11.91 5.10
C ASP A 51 11.06 -12.83 5.07
N GLU A 52 11.26 -14.13 5.24
CA GLU A 52 10.16 -15.09 5.36
C GLU A 52 9.27 -14.82 6.57
N LYS A 53 9.84 -14.39 7.69
CA LYS A 53 9.06 -14.02 8.88
C LYS A 53 8.25 -12.75 8.65
N ALA A 54 8.82 -11.75 7.98
CA ALA A 54 8.12 -10.52 7.63
C ALA A 54 6.99 -10.77 6.61
N GLN A 55 7.24 -11.59 5.60
CA GLN A 55 6.25 -12.02 4.61
C GLN A 55 5.12 -12.81 5.24
N LEU A 56 5.44 -13.79 6.10
CA LEU A 56 4.46 -14.57 6.84
C LEU A 56 3.61 -13.67 7.75
N PHE A 57 4.26 -12.71 8.43
CA PHE A 57 3.58 -11.75 9.28
C PHE A 57 2.58 -10.91 8.48
N LEU A 58 3.01 -10.31 7.37
CA LEU A 58 2.15 -9.49 6.52
C LEU A 58 0.94 -10.29 6.02
N ASN A 59 1.19 -11.47 5.41
CA ASN A 59 0.14 -12.36 4.93
C ASN A 59 -0.85 -12.78 6.03
N SER A 60 -0.33 -13.12 7.22
CA SER A 60 -1.17 -13.56 8.34
C SER A 60 -1.97 -12.40 8.93
N MET A 61 -1.37 -11.22 9.06
CA MET A 61 -2.05 -10.03 9.59
C MET A 61 -3.23 -9.64 8.69
N THR A 62 -3.04 -9.57 7.36
CA THR A 62 -4.12 -9.25 6.42
C THR A 62 -5.29 -10.24 6.56
N SER A 63 -5.01 -11.55 6.57
CA SER A 63 -6.05 -12.58 6.66
C SER A 63 -6.76 -12.61 8.03
N LEU A 64 -6.00 -12.46 9.12
CA LEU A 64 -6.57 -12.48 10.49
C LEU A 64 -7.42 -11.24 10.75
N LEU A 65 -6.98 -10.06 10.33
CA LEU A 65 -7.75 -8.83 10.46
C LEU A 65 -9.08 -8.96 9.70
N ARG A 66 -9.06 -9.47 8.46
CA ARG A 66 -10.30 -9.70 7.71
C ARG A 66 -11.27 -10.59 8.46
N THR A 67 -10.80 -11.77 8.87
CA THR A 67 -11.64 -12.73 9.58
C THR A 67 -12.25 -12.13 10.85
N LYS A 68 -11.46 -11.40 11.63
CA LYS A 68 -11.90 -10.83 12.91
C LYS A 68 -12.79 -9.61 12.74
N LEU A 69 -12.54 -8.78 11.75
CA LEU A 69 -13.39 -7.62 11.44
C LEU A 69 -14.76 -8.05 10.90
N ASP A 70 -14.82 -9.10 10.08
CA ASP A 70 -16.10 -9.66 9.62
C ASP A 70 -16.93 -10.22 10.80
N VAL A 71 -16.27 -10.85 11.78
CA VAL A 71 -16.91 -11.29 13.03
C VAL A 71 -17.38 -10.09 13.87
N LEU A 72 -16.53 -9.08 14.04
CA LEU A 72 -16.87 -7.87 14.78
C LEU A 72 -18.12 -7.20 14.18
N GLN A 73 -18.13 -7.00 12.85
CA GLN A 73 -19.25 -6.42 12.12
C GLN A 73 -20.57 -7.17 12.36
N ALA A 74 -20.52 -8.50 12.32
CA ALA A 74 -21.69 -9.33 12.61
C ALA A 74 -22.17 -9.22 14.07
N SER A 75 -21.29 -8.84 15.00
CA SER A 75 -21.57 -8.80 16.44
C SER A 75 -22.02 -7.43 16.97
N ASN A 76 -21.54 -6.34 16.37
CA ASN A 76 -21.75 -4.99 16.89
C ASN A 76 -22.76 -4.16 16.07
N GLY A 77 -23.30 -4.72 14.98
CA GLY A 77 -24.30 -4.06 14.15
C GLY A 77 -23.74 -2.91 13.30
N TYR A 78 -22.43 -2.89 13.04
CA TYR A 78 -21.79 -1.91 12.16
C TYR A 78 -22.49 -1.85 10.79
N SER A 79 -23.03 -0.68 10.45
CA SER A 79 -23.87 -0.47 9.26
C SER A 79 -23.35 0.63 8.33
N ARG A 80 -22.10 1.05 8.49
CA ARG A 80 -21.46 2.09 7.67
C ARG A 80 -20.74 1.54 6.44
N GLY A 81 -20.83 0.23 6.22
CA GLY A 81 -20.16 -0.47 5.13
C GLY A 81 -19.58 -1.79 5.63
N ARG A 82 -18.47 -2.20 5.03
CA ARG A 82 -17.58 -3.24 5.54
C ARG A 82 -16.43 -2.56 6.26
N TYR A 83 -15.96 -3.11 7.38
CA TYR A 83 -14.72 -2.61 7.97
C TYR A 83 -13.58 -2.67 6.97
N GLU A 84 -12.90 -1.54 6.82
CA GLU A 84 -11.87 -1.32 5.80
C GLU A 84 -10.55 -2.01 6.20
N ILE A 85 -9.97 -2.71 5.24
CA ILE A 85 -8.57 -3.16 5.30
C ILE A 85 -7.88 -2.64 4.06
N THR A 86 -6.90 -1.78 4.30
CA THR A 86 -6.06 -1.20 3.26
C THR A 86 -4.60 -1.45 3.58
N HIS A 87 -3.76 -1.31 2.56
CA HIS A 87 -2.33 -1.23 2.74
C HIS A 87 -1.80 -0.02 1.98
N ALA A 88 -0.71 0.57 2.48
CA ALA A 88 -0.02 1.68 1.84
C ALA A 88 1.43 1.34 1.42
N PRO A 89 1.68 0.31 0.58
CA PRO A 89 3.04 -0.05 0.18
C PRO A 89 3.68 1.00 -0.74
N MET A 90 5.01 1.10 -0.72
CA MET A 90 5.72 1.93 -1.71
C MET A 90 5.64 1.33 -3.10
N ASP A 91 5.74 2.16 -4.14
CA ASP A 91 5.72 1.68 -5.52
C ASP A 91 6.85 0.66 -5.83
N THR A 92 7.99 0.73 -5.12
CA THR A 92 9.10 -0.23 -5.16
C THR A 92 8.68 -1.62 -4.73
N ASP A 93 7.64 -1.68 -3.89
CA ASP A 93 7.14 -2.87 -3.26
C ASP A 93 6.05 -3.51 -4.15
N LEU A 94 5.77 -2.95 -5.32
CA LEU A 94 4.69 -3.34 -6.21
C LEU A 94 5.16 -3.52 -7.66
N VAL A 95 6.47 -3.54 -7.89
CA VAL A 95 7.01 -3.72 -9.24
C VAL A 95 6.55 -5.07 -9.81
N PRO A 96 6.03 -5.10 -11.05
CA PRO A 96 5.57 -6.34 -11.67
C PRO A 96 6.69 -7.37 -11.84
N SER A 97 6.30 -8.63 -11.91
CA SER A 97 7.18 -9.81 -12.00
C SER A 97 8.14 -9.83 -13.20
N ASN A 98 7.92 -8.98 -14.21
CA ASN A 98 8.82 -8.78 -15.35
C ASN A 98 9.95 -7.75 -15.09
N GLY A 99 10.08 -7.24 -13.86
CA GLY A 99 11.14 -6.32 -13.45
C GLY A 99 11.77 -6.64 -12.10
N HIS A 100 10.99 -7.08 -11.10
CA HIS A 100 11.48 -7.61 -9.81
C HIS A 100 10.40 -8.52 -9.19
N ASP A 101 10.76 -9.69 -8.64
CA ASP A 101 9.81 -10.50 -7.84
C ASP A 101 9.41 -9.74 -6.56
N SER A 102 8.32 -8.98 -6.59
CA SER A 102 7.81 -8.34 -5.38
C SER A 102 7.02 -9.33 -4.54
N LYS A 103 7.55 -9.69 -3.36
CA LYS A 103 6.83 -10.52 -2.40
C LYS A 103 5.62 -9.81 -1.78
N TYR A 104 5.63 -8.48 -1.68
CA TYR A 104 4.46 -7.74 -1.20
C TYR A 104 3.33 -7.85 -2.22
N PHE A 105 3.63 -7.66 -3.51
CA PHE A 105 2.66 -7.81 -4.59
C PHE A 105 2.05 -9.21 -4.58
N ASP A 106 2.88 -10.26 -4.52
CA ASP A 106 2.42 -11.65 -4.49
C ASP A 106 1.43 -11.89 -3.34
N ILE A 107 1.79 -11.46 -2.12
CA ILE A 107 0.94 -11.61 -0.92
C ILE A 107 -0.38 -10.86 -1.11
N LEU A 108 -0.35 -9.60 -1.56
CA LEU A 108 -1.56 -8.82 -1.75
C LEU A 108 -2.46 -9.38 -2.86
N HIS A 109 -1.88 -9.88 -3.95
CA HIS A 109 -2.63 -10.51 -5.03
C HIS A 109 -3.31 -11.80 -4.53
N GLU A 110 -2.63 -12.62 -3.74
CA GLU A 110 -3.25 -13.79 -3.09
C GLU A 110 -4.35 -13.40 -2.08
N ARG A 111 -4.20 -12.23 -1.43
CA ARG A 111 -5.11 -11.70 -0.42
C ARG A 111 -6.11 -10.67 -0.93
N ARG A 112 -6.23 -10.46 -2.24
CA ARG A 112 -7.01 -9.35 -2.83
C ARG A 112 -8.49 -9.29 -2.40
N ALA A 113 -9.09 -10.42 -2.02
CA ALA A 113 -10.45 -10.49 -1.49
C ALA A 113 -10.57 -10.01 -0.03
N ASP A 114 -9.46 -10.05 0.71
CA ASP A 114 -9.34 -9.56 2.08
C ASP A 114 -9.16 -8.03 2.12
N LEU A 115 -8.80 -7.39 0.99
CA LEU A 115 -8.59 -5.95 0.85
C LEU A 115 -9.85 -5.23 0.33
N ASP A 116 -10.08 -4.01 0.79
CA ASP A 116 -11.13 -3.15 0.22
C ASP A 116 -10.57 -2.28 -0.91
N PHE A 117 -9.39 -1.69 -0.70
CA PHE A 117 -8.59 -1.03 -1.73
C PHE A 117 -7.12 -0.94 -1.29
N LEU A 118 -6.24 -0.61 -2.24
CA LEU A 118 -4.82 -0.37 -2.01
C LEU A 118 -4.50 1.12 -2.16
N MET A 119 -3.58 1.60 -1.34
CA MET A 119 -3.08 2.98 -1.35
C MET A 119 -1.58 3.03 -1.68
N PRO A 120 -1.14 2.67 -2.90
CA PRO A 120 0.28 2.71 -3.23
C PRO A 120 0.87 4.12 -3.07
N GLN A 121 2.02 4.18 -2.40
CA GLN A 121 2.81 5.40 -2.32
C GLN A 121 3.64 5.56 -3.61
N PHE A 122 3.12 6.33 -4.57
CA PHE A 122 3.83 6.69 -5.82
C PHE A 122 4.85 7.82 -5.59
N TYR A 123 5.57 7.73 -4.48
CA TYR A 123 6.59 8.68 -4.04
C TYR A 123 7.69 7.96 -3.27
N ASN A 124 8.86 8.57 -3.17
CA ASN A 124 10.06 8.04 -2.50
C ASN A 124 10.61 6.70 -3.02
N GLY A 125 9.96 6.04 -3.98
CA GLY A 125 10.40 4.79 -4.57
C GLY A 125 10.96 4.94 -5.99
N TYR A 126 10.43 4.20 -6.96
CA TYR A 126 10.91 4.13 -8.34
C TYR A 126 10.24 5.12 -9.30
N THR A 127 8.98 5.47 -9.09
CA THR A 127 8.25 6.39 -9.99
C THR A 127 8.49 7.85 -9.60
N ARG A 128 8.34 8.76 -10.56
CA ARG A 128 8.40 10.21 -10.31
C ARG A 128 7.22 10.91 -10.97
N ALA A 129 6.00 10.49 -10.64
CA ALA A 129 4.78 10.96 -11.30
C ALA A 129 4.62 12.49 -11.27
N GLY A 130 5.06 13.17 -10.21
CA GLY A 130 5.05 14.64 -10.15
C GLY A 130 5.93 15.33 -11.21
N LEU A 131 7.00 14.67 -11.67
CA LEU A 131 7.92 15.19 -12.69
C LEU A 131 7.63 14.62 -14.07
N ASP A 132 7.27 13.35 -14.13
CA ASP A 132 7.21 12.57 -15.35
C ASP A 132 5.77 12.43 -15.88
N GLY A 133 4.75 12.74 -15.07
CA GLY A 133 3.37 12.39 -15.34
C GLY A 133 3.08 10.90 -15.07
N PHE A 134 1.87 10.47 -15.38
CA PHE A 134 1.40 9.11 -15.13
C PHE A 134 2.07 8.07 -16.04
N ASP A 135 2.11 8.32 -17.36
CA ASP A 135 2.72 7.40 -18.36
C ASP A 135 4.00 7.96 -19.02
N GLY A 136 4.46 9.12 -18.59
CA GLY A 136 5.69 9.69 -19.13
C GLY A 136 6.94 8.97 -18.64
N THR A 137 8.03 9.19 -19.36
CA THR A 137 9.38 8.74 -18.98
C THR A 137 10.19 9.95 -18.54
N GLY A 138 10.95 9.83 -17.46
CA GLY A 138 11.82 10.91 -17.03
C GLY A 138 12.75 10.52 -15.88
N SER A 139 12.56 11.15 -14.73
CA SER A 139 13.40 10.97 -13.54
C SER A 139 13.17 9.62 -12.84
N GLY A 140 11.97 9.04 -12.99
CA GLY A 140 11.62 7.73 -12.44
C GLY A 140 12.26 6.60 -13.23
N SER A 141 12.63 5.52 -12.53
CA SER A 141 13.16 4.30 -13.15
C SER A 141 12.07 3.40 -13.71
N ILE A 142 10.81 3.60 -13.30
CA ILE A 142 9.62 2.93 -13.82
C ILE A 142 8.49 3.96 -13.96
N LYS A 143 7.63 3.76 -14.95
CA LYS A 143 6.44 4.60 -15.12
C LYS A 143 5.41 4.29 -14.05
N ALA A 144 4.66 5.30 -13.60
CA ALA A 144 3.56 5.07 -12.67
C ALA A 144 2.45 4.22 -13.32
N SER A 145 2.18 4.42 -14.61
CA SER A 145 1.23 3.63 -15.42
C SER A 145 1.56 2.14 -15.44
N THR A 146 2.84 1.75 -15.47
CA THR A 146 3.25 0.34 -15.46
C THR A 146 2.82 -0.35 -14.17
N ILE A 147 3.10 0.27 -13.03
CA ILE A 147 2.73 -0.27 -11.72
C ILE A 147 1.21 -0.22 -11.56
N TYR A 148 0.59 0.93 -11.83
CA TYR A 148 -0.85 1.11 -11.71
C TYR A 148 -1.64 0.10 -12.56
N SER A 149 -1.22 -0.16 -13.79
CA SER A 149 -1.87 -1.15 -14.67
C SER A 149 -1.76 -2.57 -14.11
N SER A 150 -0.61 -2.96 -13.57
CA SER A 150 -0.48 -4.28 -12.92
C SER A 150 -1.37 -4.37 -11.68
N LEU A 151 -1.45 -3.30 -10.87
CA LEU A 151 -2.36 -3.29 -9.72
C LEU A 151 -3.83 -3.39 -10.13
N ALA A 152 -4.29 -2.55 -11.06
CA ALA A 152 -5.68 -2.55 -11.48
C ALA A 152 -6.07 -3.85 -12.19
N ASN A 153 -5.24 -4.33 -13.12
CA ASN A 153 -5.63 -5.39 -14.04
C ASN A 153 -5.23 -6.79 -13.55
N GLU A 154 -4.07 -6.92 -12.91
CA GLU A 154 -3.55 -8.20 -12.42
C GLU A 154 -3.85 -8.39 -10.94
N MET A 155 -3.50 -7.43 -10.07
CA MET A 155 -3.77 -7.57 -8.63
C MET A 155 -5.26 -7.58 -8.30
N PHE A 156 -6.04 -6.71 -8.96
CA PHE A 156 -7.47 -6.54 -8.69
C PHE A 156 -8.37 -6.94 -9.86
N ASP A 157 -7.93 -7.85 -10.73
CA ASP A 157 -8.80 -8.48 -11.75
C ASP A 157 -9.58 -7.47 -12.65
N ASN A 158 -8.97 -6.33 -12.99
CA ASN A 158 -9.56 -5.18 -13.73
C ASN A 158 -10.54 -4.32 -12.91
N GLU A 159 -10.28 -4.13 -11.61
CA GLU A 159 -11.01 -3.21 -10.73
C GLU A 159 -10.16 -1.97 -10.38
N PRO A 160 -10.00 -0.99 -11.29
CA PRO A 160 -9.20 0.21 -11.03
C PRO A 160 -9.74 1.05 -9.86
N ASN A 161 -11.01 0.90 -9.50
CA ASN A 161 -11.62 1.54 -8.33
C ASN A 161 -11.01 1.07 -7.00
N LYS A 162 -10.23 -0.02 -6.99
CA LYS A 162 -9.49 -0.51 -5.82
C LYS A 162 -8.07 0.03 -5.72
N VAL A 163 -7.63 0.90 -6.62
CA VAL A 163 -6.28 1.50 -6.58
C VAL A 163 -6.39 3.02 -6.37
N VAL A 164 -5.97 3.48 -5.19
CA VAL A 164 -5.98 4.89 -4.77
C VAL A 164 -4.56 5.45 -4.89
N PHE A 165 -4.37 6.46 -5.74
CA PHE A 165 -3.03 6.96 -6.07
C PHE A 165 -2.45 7.85 -4.96
N GLY A 166 -1.31 7.47 -4.39
CA GLY A 166 -0.65 8.22 -3.31
C GLY A 166 0.27 9.33 -3.77
N HIS A 167 0.11 10.50 -3.16
CA HIS A 167 0.98 11.66 -3.35
C HIS A 167 1.75 12.02 -2.08
N CYS A 168 2.98 12.50 -2.25
CA CYS A 168 3.67 13.19 -1.19
C CYS A 168 3.62 14.69 -1.44
N ILE A 169 3.01 15.45 -0.53
CA ILE A 169 2.76 16.88 -0.76
C ILE A 169 3.87 17.78 -0.19
N SER A 170 4.70 17.22 0.68
CA SER A 170 5.89 17.87 1.25
C SER A 170 6.86 16.83 1.85
N ASP A 171 8.08 17.25 2.19
CA ASP A 171 9.12 16.42 2.83
C ASP A 171 9.67 15.22 2.02
N CYS A 172 9.24 15.05 0.78
CA CYS A 172 9.80 14.09 -0.18
C CYS A 172 10.72 14.74 -1.23
N SER A 173 11.27 15.92 -0.93
CA SER A 173 12.17 16.64 -1.86
C SER A 173 13.50 15.90 -2.07
N GLY A 174 13.96 15.12 -1.08
CA GLY A 174 15.19 14.34 -1.17
C GLY A 174 15.19 13.28 -2.27
N THR A 175 14.00 12.81 -2.67
CA THR A 175 13.83 11.89 -3.80
C THR A 175 13.29 12.60 -5.04
N GLY A 176 12.88 13.87 -4.94
CA GLY A 176 12.20 14.60 -6.00
C GLY A 176 10.73 14.21 -6.17
N SER A 177 10.07 13.71 -5.11
CA SER A 177 8.70 13.18 -5.19
C SER A 177 7.62 14.11 -4.66
N ASN A 178 7.95 15.36 -4.29
CA ASN A 178 6.93 16.33 -3.88
C ASN A 178 6.00 16.68 -5.06
N VAL A 179 4.68 16.62 -4.82
CA VAL A 179 3.64 16.90 -5.80
C VAL A 179 2.74 18.02 -5.27
N ASN A 180 2.71 19.15 -5.97
CA ASN A 180 1.75 20.22 -5.66
C ASN A 180 0.35 19.88 -6.20
N ALA A 181 -0.67 20.66 -5.79
CA ALA A 181 -2.07 20.38 -6.13
C ALA A 181 -2.33 20.32 -7.65
N ASN A 182 -1.73 21.22 -8.44
CA ASN A 182 -1.90 21.24 -9.90
C ASN A 182 -1.32 19.99 -10.55
N GLN A 183 -0.13 19.56 -10.10
CA GLN A 183 0.49 18.33 -10.57
C GLN A 183 -0.36 17.10 -10.21
N ALA A 184 -0.91 17.05 -8.98
CA ALA A 184 -1.77 15.97 -8.56
C ALA A 184 -3.06 15.89 -9.40
N VAL A 185 -3.70 17.04 -9.67
CA VAL A 185 -4.87 17.13 -10.57
C VAL A 185 -4.51 16.63 -11.97
N GLN A 186 -3.37 17.07 -12.53
CA GLN A 186 -2.93 16.61 -13.84
C GLN A 186 -2.71 15.09 -13.87
N ILE A 187 -2.04 14.51 -12.86
CA ILE A 187 -1.85 13.06 -12.77
C ILE A 187 -3.20 12.33 -12.72
N GLN A 188 -4.18 12.85 -11.95
CA GLN A 188 -5.52 12.26 -11.89
C GLN A 188 -6.25 12.30 -13.23
N GLN A 189 -6.10 13.37 -14.00
CA GLN A 189 -6.63 13.47 -15.37
C GLN A 189 -5.95 12.45 -16.28
N GLU A 190 -4.62 12.34 -16.22
CA GLU A 190 -3.86 11.38 -17.02
C GLU A 190 -4.22 9.92 -16.69
N ILE A 191 -4.48 9.59 -15.42
CA ILE A 191 -5.00 8.27 -15.03
C ILE A 191 -6.35 8.02 -15.71
N LYS A 192 -7.26 8.99 -15.64
CA LYS A 192 -8.61 8.85 -16.22
C LYS A 192 -8.60 8.74 -17.74
N ASP A 193 -7.67 9.39 -18.42
CA ASP A 193 -7.57 9.36 -19.88
C ASP A 193 -6.74 8.17 -20.41
N PHE A 194 -5.99 7.51 -19.52
CA PHE A 194 -5.08 6.44 -19.90
C PHE A 194 -5.78 5.31 -20.66
N ASN A 195 -5.13 4.87 -21.75
CA ASN A 195 -5.57 3.76 -22.59
C ASN A 195 -7.07 3.80 -22.96
N ASN A 196 -7.53 4.96 -23.44
CA ASN A 196 -8.93 5.22 -23.81
C ASN A 196 -9.92 5.11 -22.63
N GLY A 197 -9.52 5.60 -21.46
CA GLY A 197 -10.41 5.64 -20.30
C GLY A 197 -10.43 4.38 -19.45
N GLU A 198 -9.42 3.51 -19.58
CA GLU A 198 -9.34 2.24 -18.86
C GLU A 198 -9.47 2.44 -17.35
N PHE A 199 -8.84 3.49 -16.82
CA PHE A 199 -8.85 3.83 -15.38
C PHE A 199 -9.68 5.08 -15.07
N ALA A 200 -10.66 5.42 -15.91
CA ALA A 200 -11.59 6.52 -15.67
C ALA A 200 -12.35 6.36 -14.34
N CYS A 201 -12.57 5.12 -13.91
CA CYS A 201 -13.19 4.76 -12.64
C CYS A 201 -12.17 4.32 -11.59
N ASN A 202 -11.09 5.10 -11.40
CA ASN A 202 -10.07 4.81 -10.39
C ASN A 202 -10.55 5.06 -8.95
N GLY A 203 -9.80 4.54 -7.97
CA GLY A 203 -10.07 4.68 -6.54
C GLY A 203 -9.83 6.09 -5.97
N GLY A 204 -9.30 7.02 -6.77
CA GLY A 204 -9.03 8.39 -6.38
C GLY A 204 -7.59 8.62 -5.92
N ALA A 205 -7.43 9.49 -4.92
CA ALA A 205 -6.12 9.92 -4.43
C ALA A 205 -6.07 9.96 -2.90
N PHE A 206 -4.91 9.67 -2.34
CA PHE A 206 -4.57 9.99 -0.95
C PHE A 206 -3.25 10.76 -0.91
N PHE A 207 -2.90 11.31 0.26
CA PHE A 207 -1.65 12.04 0.40
C PHE A 207 -1.03 11.95 1.79
N TRP A 208 0.31 11.99 1.82
CA TRP A 208 1.09 12.18 3.04
C TRP A 208 1.49 13.66 3.16
N VAL A 209 1.00 14.42 4.16
CA VAL A 209 0.05 14.07 5.23
C VAL A 209 -0.86 15.27 5.54
N ALA A 210 -2.03 15.03 6.15
CA ALA A 210 -3.05 16.06 6.41
C ALA A 210 -2.52 17.33 7.11
N THR A 211 -1.54 17.23 8.00
CA THR A 211 -0.96 18.39 8.70
C THR A 211 -0.18 19.33 7.78
N HIS A 212 0.19 18.88 6.57
CA HIS A 212 0.89 19.68 5.56
C HIS A 212 -0.08 20.31 4.56
N ASP A 213 -1.35 19.93 4.57
CA ASP A 213 -2.40 20.52 3.75
C ASP A 213 -3.03 21.73 4.44
N ILE A 214 -2.27 22.83 4.49
CA ILE A 214 -2.67 24.04 5.21
C ILE A 214 -3.94 24.63 4.59
N GLY A 215 -5.03 24.62 5.36
CA GLY A 215 -6.32 25.18 4.94
C GLY A 215 -6.99 24.44 3.79
N GLY A 216 -6.61 23.20 3.51
CA GLY A 216 -7.18 22.41 2.41
C GLY A 216 -6.68 22.80 1.01
N ALA A 217 -5.63 23.62 0.91
CA ALA A 217 -5.17 24.18 -0.36
C ALA A 217 -4.80 23.09 -1.40
N TRP A 218 -4.29 21.95 -0.95
CA TRP A 218 -4.01 20.79 -1.80
C TRP A 218 -5.28 19.96 -2.01
N SER A 219 -5.95 19.55 -0.93
CA SER A 219 -7.08 18.62 -1.03
C SER A 219 -8.30 19.20 -1.75
N ASP A 220 -8.57 20.51 -1.65
CA ASP A 220 -9.72 21.15 -2.32
C ASP A 220 -9.66 21.04 -3.84
N GLN A 221 -8.46 21.18 -4.41
CA GLN A 221 -8.28 21.08 -5.84
C GLN A 221 -8.36 19.62 -6.28
N VAL A 222 -7.70 18.72 -5.55
CA VAL A 222 -7.65 17.30 -5.91
C VAL A 222 -9.02 16.64 -5.72
N VAL A 223 -9.77 16.97 -4.67
CA VAL A 223 -11.11 16.43 -4.46
C VAL A 223 -12.08 16.92 -5.54
N SER A 224 -11.92 18.14 -6.06
CA SER A 224 -12.72 18.64 -7.17
C SER A 224 -12.51 17.81 -8.44
N GLU A 225 -11.29 17.35 -8.69
CA GLU A 225 -10.97 16.47 -9.81
C GLU A 225 -11.44 15.03 -9.55
N VAL A 226 -11.08 14.42 -8.42
CA VAL A 226 -11.43 13.02 -8.09
C VAL A 226 -12.95 12.83 -8.02
N SER A 227 -13.71 13.83 -7.55
CA SER A 227 -15.18 13.74 -7.45
C SER A 227 -15.88 13.61 -8.81
N LEU A 228 -15.22 13.94 -9.93
CA LEU A 228 -15.80 13.81 -11.27
C LEU A 228 -16.13 12.36 -11.64
N SER A 229 -15.44 11.39 -11.02
CA SER A 229 -15.67 9.95 -11.23
C SER A 229 -16.26 9.25 -10.01
N ALA A 230 -16.68 9.98 -8.96
CA ALA A 230 -17.28 9.35 -7.78
C ALA A 230 -18.54 8.54 -8.15
N GLY A 231 -18.64 7.31 -7.62
CA GLY A 231 -19.79 6.42 -7.81
C GLY A 231 -19.84 5.66 -9.14
N CYS A 232 -18.85 5.81 -10.02
CA CYS A 232 -18.78 5.07 -11.29
C CYS A 232 -18.69 3.54 -11.09
N SER A 233 -18.17 3.06 -9.96
CA SER A 233 -18.00 1.64 -9.64
C SER A 233 -19.33 0.91 -9.41
N ASN A 234 -20.36 1.64 -8.98
CA ASN A 234 -21.72 1.12 -8.81
C ASN A 234 -22.47 0.96 -10.14
N SER A 235 -21.96 1.55 -11.22
CA SER A 235 -22.47 1.34 -12.56
C SER A 235 -21.91 0.04 -13.11
N GLN A 236 -22.29 -1.08 -12.49
CA GLN A 236 -22.05 -2.39 -13.08
C GLN A 236 -22.75 -2.41 -14.44
N THR A 237 -21.92 -2.56 -15.46
CA THR A 237 -22.19 -2.67 -16.87
C THR A 237 -23.52 -3.40 -17.12
N THR A 238 -24.54 -2.68 -17.61
CA THR A 238 -25.51 -3.29 -18.51
C THR A 238 -24.70 -3.86 -19.66
N SER A 239 -24.38 -5.14 -19.58
CA SER A 239 -23.73 -5.89 -20.63
C SER A 239 -24.60 -5.73 -21.88
N SER A 240 -24.14 -4.88 -22.79
CA SER A 240 -24.70 -4.76 -24.13
C SER A 240 -24.60 -6.14 -24.74
N THR A 241 -25.71 -6.87 -24.69
CA THR A 241 -25.87 -8.15 -25.36
C THR A 241 -25.69 -7.85 -26.84
N VAL A 242 -24.48 -8.10 -27.35
CA VAL A 242 -24.19 -8.04 -28.78
C VAL A 242 -25.10 -9.10 -29.41
N THR A 243 -26.20 -8.61 -29.97
CA THR A 243 -27.12 -9.42 -30.76
C THR A 243 -26.33 -9.94 -31.95
N THR A 244 -25.96 -11.20 -31.88
CA THR A 244 -25.24 -11.88 -32.96
C THR A 244 -26.25 -12.15 -34.07
N THR A 245 -26.34 -11.25 -35.05
CA THR A 245 -27.14 -11.46 -36.25
C THR A 245 -26.46 -12.54 -37.10
N THR A 246 -26.98 -13.77 -37.01
CA THR A 246 -26.66 -14.87 -37.93
C THR A 246 -26.96 -14.44 -39.36
N THR A 247 -25.91 -14.12 -40.12
CA THR A 247 -25.97 -13.98 -41.58
C THR A 247 -25.34 -15.21 -42.21
N THR A 248 -26.16 -15.94 -42.96
CA THR A 248 -25.83 -17.18 -43.66
C THR A 248 -24.88 -16.95 -44.83
N THR A 249 -23.80 -17.76 -44.85
CA THR A 249 -23.13 -18.41 -46.01
C THR A 249 -22.71 -17.58 -47.22
N VAL A 250 -21.39 -17.47 -47.45
CA VAL A 250 -20.77 -17.81 -48.75
C VAL A 250 -19.43 -18.51 -48.52
N THR A 251 -19.31 -19.70 -49.10
CA THR A 251 -18.19 -20.63 -49.11
C THR A 251 -17.06 -20.14 -50.02
N HIS A 252 -15.85 -19.93 -49.48
CA HIS A 252 -14.61 -19.90 -50.27
C HIS A 252 -13.50 -20.72 -49.60
N ALA A 253 -12.75 -21.42 -50.45
CA ALA A 253 -11.85 -22.55 -50.20
C ALA A 253 -10.62 -22.25 -49.31
N PRO A 254 -9.96 -23.27 -48.73
CA PRO A 254 -8.84 -23.08 -47.82
C PRO A 254 -7.57 -22.68 -48.58
N SER A 255 -7.02 -21.51 -48.24
CA SER A 255 -5.69 -21.09 -48.70
C SER A 255 -4.61 -21.67 -47.78
N LYS A 256 -3.53 -22.10 -48.42
CA LYS A 256 -2.43 -22.90 -47.87
C LYS A 256 -1.69 -22.19 -46.73
N ALA A 257 -1.39 -22.95 -45.67
CA ALA A 257 -0.46 -22.55 -44.61
C ALA A 257 0.97 -22.39 -45.15
N PRO A 258 1.75 -21.40 -44.68
CA PRO A 258 3.19 -21.43 -44.77
C PRO A 258 3.79 -22.05 -43.50
N THR A 259 4.32 -23.26 -43.66
CA THR A 259 5.29 -23.88 -42.74
C THR A 259 6.65 -23.22 -42.89
N SER A 260 7.15 -22.58 -41.84
CA SER A 260 8.58 -22.24 -41.69
C SER A 260 9.22 -23.23 -40.71
N PRO A 261 10.42 -23.77 -41.00
CA PRO A 261 11.10 -24.74 -40.16
C PRO A 261 11.66 -24.11 -38.87
N PRO A 262 11.85 -24.92 -37.79
CA PRO A 262 12.37 -24.44 -36.52
C PRO A 262 13.86 -24.08 -36.62
N ASN A 263 14.20 -22.97 -35.96
CA ASN A 263 15.55 -22.43 -35.77
C ASN A 263 16.48 -23.46 -35.10
N PRO A 264 17.73 -23.66 -35.57
CA PRO A 264 18.64 -24.60 -34.92
C PRO A 264 19.18 -24.08 -33.58
N GLU A 265 19.37 -25.05 -32.68
CA GLU A 265 19.90 -25.00 -31.32
C GLU A 265 21.23 -24.22 -31.20
N PRO A 266 21.47 -23.47 -30.10
CA PRO A 266 22.74 -22.77 -29.90
C PRO A 266 23.86 -23.77 -29.57
N THR A 267 24.90 -23.77 -30.40
CA THR A 267 26.15 -24.51 -30.19
C THR A 267 26.88 -24.00 -28.94
N THR A 268 27.08 -24.90 -27.98
CA THR A 268 27.99 -24.79 -26.84
C THR A 268 29.43 -24.61 -27.29
N PHE A 269 30.06 -23.50 -26.93
CA PHE A 269 31.51 -23.34 -26.95
C PHE A 269 32.09 -23.76 -25.60
N MET A 270 32.96 -24.77 -25.61
CA MET A 270 33.82 -25.12 -24.47
C MET A 270 34.88 -24.03 -24.23
N PRO A 271 35.14 -23.62 -22.97
CA PRO A 271 36.34 -22.86 -22.66
C PRO A 271 37.52 -23.81 -22.43
N THR A 272 38.59 -23.63 -23.20
CA THR A 272 39.87 -24.34 -23.02
C THR A 272 40.83 -23.52 -22.15
N SER A 273 41.34 -24.16 -21.11
CA SER A 273 42.66 -24.05 -20.44
C SER A 273 43.34 -22.69 -20.18
N GLU A 274 43.63 -22.47 -18.88
CA GLU A 274 44.73 -21.73 -18.22
C GLU A 274 45.62 -20.76 -19.01
N PRO A 275 45.99 -19.66 -18.34
CA PRO A 275 47.41 -19.42 -18.14
C PRO A 275 47.78 -19.17 -16.66
N THR A 276 48.68 -20.03 -16.18
CA THR A 276 49.57 -19.80 -15.04
C THR A 276 50.51 -18.63 -15.34
N SER A 277 50.56 -17.61 -14.48
CA SER A 277 51.81 -16.99 -14.05
C SER A 277 51.59 -16.00 -12.91
N VAL A 278 52.34 -16.24 -11.85
CA VAL A 278 52.53 -15.41 -10.67
C VAL A 278 53.33 -14.16 -11.06
N PRO A 279 53.07 -13.00 -10.44
CA PRO A 279 54.19 -12.17 -10.02
C PRO A 279 54.09 -11.77 -8.55
N THR A 280 55.14 -12.16 -7.84
CA THR A 280 55.58 -11.67 -6.53
C THR A 280 56.02 -10.21 -6.63
N THR A 281 55.55 -9.33 -5.75
CA THR A 281 56.38 -8.44 -4.90
C THR A 281 55.51 -7.64 -3.94
N SER A 282 55.89 -7.66 -2.67
CA SER A 282 55.31 -6.91 -1.56
C SER A 282 55.53 -5.40 -1.70
N PRO A 283 54.55 -4.54 -1.36
CA PRO A 283 54.82 -3.12 -1.20
C PRO A 283 55.40 -2.82 0.19
N THR A 284 56.55 -2.16 0.15
CA THR A 284 57.35 -1.60 1.24
C THR A 284 56.56 -0.67 2.16
N THR A 285 56.79 -0.85 3.46
CA THR A 285 56.39 0.02 4.57
C THR A 285 57.04 1.40 4.43
N VAL A 286 56.23 2.46 4.34
CA VAL A 286 56.66 3.83 4.64
C VAL A 286 55.66 4.45 5.61
N GLU A 287 56.20 4.80 6.77
CA GLU A 287 55.56 5.43 7.91
C GLU A 287 55.35 6.93 7.65
N PRO A 288 54.15 7.50 7.89
CA PRO A 288 54.01 8.94 8.08
C PRO A 288 53.89 9.25 9.57
N THR A 289 54.95 9.86 10.10
CA THR A 289 54.97 10.59 11.37
C THR A 289 54.13 11.87 11.21
N ALA A 290 53.02 11.98 11.94
CA ALA A 290 52.42 13.28 12.25
C ALA A 290 51.55 13.17 13.52
N VAL A 291 52.03 13.85 14.56
CA VAL A 291 51.44 14.01 15.87
C VAL A 291 50.15 14.83 15.77
N THR A 292 49.03 14.30 16.27
CA THR A 292 47.81 15.09 16.53
C THR A 292 47.56 15.11 18.04
N PRO A 293 47.43 16.29 18.69
CA PRO A 293 47.18 16.37 20.12
C PRO A 293 45.75 15.93 20.47
N ALA A 294 45.62 15.17 21.55
CA ALA A 294 44.37 14.64 22.07
C ALA A 294 43.42 15.75 22.55
N PRO A 295 42.10 15.65 22.30
CA PRO A 295 41.13 16.49 22.99
C PRO A 295 40.94 15.98 24.43
N SER A 296 41.32 16.79 25.42
CA SER A 296 40.94 16.54 26.81
C SER A 296 39.55 17.09 27.08
N SER A 297 38.59 16.22 27.36
CA SER A 297 37.35 16.57 28.04
C SER A 297 37.02 15.44 29.01
N PRO A 298 36.76 15.71 30.29
CA PRO A 298 36.41 14.67 31.25
C PRO A 298 35.03 14.08 30.93
N PRO A 299 34.80 12.78 31.22
CA PRO A 299 33.51 12.15 31.00
C PRO A 299 32.45 12.73 31.95
N THR A 300 31.27 12.96 31.40
CA THR A 300 30.03 13.25 32.12
C THR A 300 29.72 12.13 33.12
N PRO A 301 29.38 12.41 34.39
CA PRO A 301 29.05 11.36 35.36
C PRO A 301 27.74 10.65 34.97
N GLU A 302 27.73 9.33 35.19
CA GLU A 302 26.60 8.43 34.95
C GLU A 302 25.31 8.88 35.67
N PRO A 303 24.13 8.65 35.07
CA PRO A 303 22.87 8.95 35.72
C PRO A 303 22.66 8.02 36.92
N THR A 304 22.43 8.62 38.08
CA THR A 304 22.03 7.91 39.30
C THR A 304 20.63 7.33 39.09
N THR A 305 20.56 6.00 39.08
CA THR A 305 19.31 5.24 39.07
C THR A 305 18.66 5.39 40.44
N SER A 306 17.56 6.16 40.51
CA SER A 306 16.68 6.15 41.66
C SER A 306 15.80 4.90 41.59
N VAL A 307 15.85 4.11 42.66
CA VAL A 307 15.03 2.92 42.87
C VAL A 307 13.56 3.37 43.01
N PRO A 308 12.61 2.83 42.23
CA PRO A 308 11.20 3.08 42.47
C PRO A 308 10.74 2.24 43.67
N THR A 309 10.28 2.92 44.71
CA THR A 309 9.66 2.33 45.89
C THR A 309 8.36 1.64 45.51
N SER A 310 8.20 0.41 46.00
CA SER A 310 7.02 -0.43 45.90
C SER A 310 5.85 0.05 46.76
N GLU A 311 4.64 -0.08 46.20
CA GLU A 311 3.31 -0.24 46.84
C GLU A 311 2.63 1.03 47.44
N PRO A 312 1.30 1.17 47.22
CA PRO A 312 0.30 0.35 47.90
C PRO A 312 -0.76 -0.29 47.01
N THR A 313 -1.03 -1.57 47.30
CA THR A 313 -2.23 -2.31 46.89
C THR A 313 -3.45 -1.83 47.67
N SER A 314 -4.57 -1.60 46.98
CA SER A 314 -5.91 -1.63 47.58
C SER A 314 -6.86 -2.29 46.57
N PRO A 315 -7.69 -3.25 46.98
CA PRO A 315 -8.61 -3.96 46.08
C PRO A 315 -9.80 -3.07 45.69
N PRO A 316 -10.32 -3.17 44.46
CA PRO A 316 -11.58 -2.51 44.10
C PRO A 316 -12.77 -3.24 44.75
N THR A 317 -13.62 -2.43 45.37
CA THR A 317 -14.93 -2.78 45.94
C THR A 317 -15.90 -3.28 44.85
N ALA A 318 -16.69 -4.29 45.21
CA ALA A 318 -17.65 -4.99 44.36
C ALA A 318 -18.69 -4.09 43.65
N GLU A 319 -19.01 -4.45 42.41
CA GLU A 319 -20.10 -3.91 41.60
C GLU A 319 -21.49 -4.21 42.20
N PRO A 320 -22.49 -3.32 42.03
CA PRO A 320 -23.89 -3.66 42.19
C PRO A 320 -24.45 -4.24 40.88
N THR A 321 -24.93 -5.49 40.96
CA THR A 321 -25.70 -6.16 39.92
C THR A 321 -27.06 -5.47 39.73
N VAL A 322 -27.26 -4.81 38.58
CA VAL A 322 -28.60 -4.36 38.14
C VAL A 322 -29.08 -5.32 37.06
N VAL A 323 -30.11 -6.08 37.40
CA VAL A 323 -30.82 -6.98 36.49
C VAL A 323 -31.81 -6.15 35.69
N THR A 324 -31.59 -6.04 34.37
CA THR A 324 -32.55 -5.41 33.44
C THR A 324 -33.14 -6.51 32.54
N PRO A 325 -34.48 -6.60 32.39
CA PRO A 325 -35.10 -7.66 31.60
C PRO A 325 -35.02 -7.38 30.10
N ALA A 326 -34.92 -8.47 29.33
CA ALA A 326 -34.86 -8.49 27.87
C ALA A 326 -36.13 -7.93 27.20
N PRO A 327 -36.02 -7.15 26.09
CA PRO A 327 -37.15 -6.88 25.24
C PRO A 327 -37.32 -8.00 24.19
N THR A 328 -38.55 -8.50 24.11
CA THR A 328 -39.02 -9.45 23.11
C THR A 328 -39.61 -8.71 21.91
N LYS A 329 -39.51 -9.33 20.70
CA LYS A 329 -40.16 -9.04 19.39
C LYS A 329 -39.23 -8.36 18.38
N SER A 330 -39.22 -8.66 17.07
CA SER A 330 -39.82 -9.64 16.14
C SER A 330 -39.18 -9.29 14.76
N PRO A 331 -39.08 -10.15 13.73
CA PRO A 331 -38.28 -9.85 12.56
C PRO A 331 -39.00 -8.84 11.66
N HIS A 332 -38.36 -7.71 11.40
CA HIS A 332 -38.76 -6.78 10.35
C HIS A 332 -37.69 -6.82 9.25
N SER A 333 -38.07 -7.42 8.12
CA SER A 333 -37.31 -7.41 6.89
C SER A 333 -37.36 -6.01 6.27
N THR A 334 -36.22 -5.33 6.23
CA THR A 334 -36.02 -4.08 5.48
C THR A 334 -34.77 -4.23 4.61
N PRO A 335 -34.78 -3.71 3.37
CA PRO A 335 -33.75 -4.00 2.40
C PRO A 335 -32.42 -3.32 2.76
N GLN A 336 -31.35 -4.06 2.50
CA GLN A 336 -29.94 -3.67 2.65
C GLN A 336 -29.67 -2.34 1.91
N PRO A 337 -29.11 -1.31 2.56
CA PRO A 337 -28.68 -0.10 1.86
C PRO A 337 -27.41 -0.41 1.07
N THR A 338 -27.42 -0.05 -0.21
CA THR A 338 -26.23 0.13 -1.05
C THR A 338 -25.27 1.08 -0.35
N ALA A 339 -24.04 0.62 -0.13
CA ALA A 339 -22.96 1.46 0.39
C ALA A 339 -22.62 2.53 -0.67
N GLU A 340 -23.22 3.70 -0.53
CA GLU A 340 -22.83 4.91 -1.24
C GLU A 340 -21.71 5.58 -0.44
N LEU A 341 -20.60 5.91 -1.10
CA LEU A 341 -19.52 6.69 -0.50
C LEU A 341 -20.09 8.05 -0.07
N VAL A 342 -20.30 8.24 1.23
CA VAL A 342 -20.77 9.52 1.78
C VAL A 342 -19.59 10.48 1.84
N VAL A 343 -19.37 11.26 0.78
CA VAL A 343 -18.52 12.45 0.86
C VAL A 343 -19.28 13.48 1.69
N SER A 344 -18.80 13.76 2.92
CA SER A 344 -19.38 14.81 3.74
C SER A 344 -19.30 16.15 3.01
N ARG A 345 -20.46 16.72 2.68
CA ARG A 345 -20.59 18.06 2.06
C ARG A 345 -20.91 19.13 3.10
N GLU A 346 -20.83 18.82 4.38
CA GLU A 346 -21.01 19.82 5.42
C GLU A 346 -19.89 20.85 5.36
N ASN A 347 -20.19 22.09 5.75
CA ASN A 347 -19.18 23.14 5.83
C ASN A 347 -18.09 22.68 6.80
N ARG A 348 -16.86 22.53 6.30
CA ARG A 348 -15.70 22.19 7.14
C ARG A 348 -15.63 23.14 8.32
N CYS A 349 -15.65 22.55 9.49
CA CYS A 349 -15.33 23.21 10.73
C CYS A 349 -13.85 22.95 11.05
N GLY A 350 -13.15 23.96 11.58
CA GLY A 350 -11.71 23.85 11.81
C GLY A 350 -10.86 24.14 10.57
N GLN A 351 -9.55 24.13 10.76
CA GLN A 351 -8.55 24.51 9.75
C GLN A 351 -7.99 23.30 8.96
N SER A 352 -8.38 22.08 9.34
CA SER A 352 -7.95 20.83 8.71
C SER A 352 -9.01 19.73 8.87
N GLU A 353 -8.92 18.69 8.05
CA GLU A 353 -9.79 17.50 8.12
C GLU A 353 -9.68 16.78 9.48
N LEU A 354 -8.45 16.70 10.04
CA LEU A 354 -8.23 16.13 11.37
C LEU A 354 -8.96 16.94 12.45
N GLN A 355 -8.87 18.28 12.38
CA GLN A 355 -9.58 19.14 13.31
C GLN A 355 -11.10 18.99 13.15
N ALA A 356 -11.60 18.87 11.92
CA ALA A 356 -13.02 18.65 11.66
C ALA A 356 -13.52 17.35 12.34
N ARG A 357 -12.78 16.24 12.17
CA ARG A 357 -13.13 14.94 12.79
C ARG A 357 -13.07 14.96 14.31
N GLU A 358 -12.07 15.63 14.90
CA GLU A 358 -11.87 15.63 16.35
C GLU A 358 -12.78 16.62 17.09
N THR A 359 -13.19 17.72 16.45
CA THR A 359 -13.83 18.84 17.17
C THR A 359 -15.28 19.10 16.82
N CYS A 360 -15.83 18.49 15.76
CA CYS A 360 -17.10 18.95 15.22
C CYS A 360 -18.26 17.96 15.25
N GLY A 361 -18.01 16.67 15.49
CA GLY A 361 -19.06 15.67 15.68
C GLY A 361 -19.70 15.21 14.38
#